data_AF-A0A0F9CK43-F1
#
_entry.id   AF-A0A0F9CK43-F1
#
_cell.length_a   1.000
_cell.length_b   1.000
_cell.length_c   1.000
_cell.angle_alpha   90.00
_cell.angle_beta   90.00
_cell.angle_gamma   90.00
#
_symmetry.space_group_name_H-M   'P 1'
#
loop_
_entity.id
_entity.type
_entity.pdbx_description
1 polymer ?
#
loop_
_entity_poly.entity_id
_entity_poly.type
_entity_poly.pdbx_seq_one_letter_code
_entity_poly.pdbx_strand_id
1 'polypeptide(L)'
;MNLLHTSQPSVDLSILPEIDYDSLYHDWYHPKLEMLIITPDNQSFINAVTPLKEWKNKKGVRTIILSNFSLYEGRDKAEKIRKMIKSYYQTENIQWVLLAGDATEDLIPIRYVYNPDTIEHSGSEYNGYDEYLKPTDFYYADLTGSWDEDGDGKWGESSRYNSHGVDEISWSPEVYVGRLPASNADELEIMINKTINYEKNPNVGDWMNRMLLAGGISSYSPAEDETRLTTYVIQNYIQSEMNYTHLTEHTSSYTPPDPKEVLTQNNFISHFNLGYSTVFFAGHADPFKLIRNPSNDIAYTNNDAK
;
A
#
# COMPACT_ATOMS: atom_id res chain seq x y z
N MET A 1 27.97 -32.85 64.74
CA MET A 1 26.83 -32.01 64.30
C MET A 1 26.57 -32.39 62.85
N ASN A 2 25.44 -33.05 62.59
CA ASN A 2 25.13 -33.66 61.30
C ASN A 2 24.87 -32.60 60.23
N LEU A 3 25.58 -32.72 59.10
CA LEU A 3 25.33 -31.96 57.88
C LEU A 3 24.03 -32.46 57.25
N LEU A 4 23.02 -31.60 57.20
CA LEU A 4 21.77 -31.83 56.49
C LEU A 4 22.04 -31.79 54.97
N HIS A 5 22.02 -32.96 54.34
CA HIS A 5 21.97 -33.08 52.89
C HIS A 5 20.53 -32.77 52.43
N THR A 6 20.31 -31.57 51.90
CA THR A 6 19.06 -31.24 51.21
C THR A 6 19.08 -31.92 49.84
N SER A 7 18.22 -32.92 49.63
CA SER A 7 17.97 -33.51 48.31
C SER A 7 17.32 -32.47 47.40
N GLN A 8 18.02 -32.05 46.34
CA GLN A 8 17.37 -31.25 45.30
C GLN A 8 16.31 -32.10 44.59
N PRO A 9 15.12 -31.55 44.30
CA PRO A 9 14.12 -32.27 43.51
C PRO A 9 14.67 -32.55 42.11
N SER A 10 14.66 -33.82 41.69
CA SER A 10 15.00 -34.21 40.33
C SER A 10 13.85 -33.81 39.40
N VAL A 11 14.09 -32.86 38.51
CA VAL A 11 13.16 -32.49 37.45
C VAL A 11 13.23 -33.56 36.37
N ASP A 12 12.09 -34.18 36.06
CA ASP A 12 11.96 -35.08 34.92
C ASP A 12 12.04 -34.23 33.64
N LEU A 13 13.08 -34.48 32.82
CA LEU A 13 13.30 -33.76 31.56
C LEU A 13 12.69 -34.51 30.37
N SER A 14 12.13 -35.71 30.58
CA SER A 14 11.49 -36.50 29.52
C SER A 14 10.15 -35.93 29.05
N ILE A 15 9.59 -34.99 29.82
CA ILE A 15 8.41 -34.19 29.46
C ILE A 15 8.76 -32.97 28.60
N LEU A 16 10.04 -32.65 28.42
CA LEU A 16 10.44 -31.56 27.53
C LEU A 16 10.36 -32.04 26.08
N PRO A 17 9.79 -31.24 25.16
CA PRO A 17 9.77 -31.60 23.75
C PRO A 17 11.22 -31.72 23.24
N GLU A 18 11.49 -32.76 22.46
CA GLU A 18 12.75 -32.84 21.71
C GLU A 18 12.83 -31.66 20.76
N ILE A 19 13.95 -30.95 20.81
CA ILE A 19 14.23 -29.86 19.89
C ILE A 19 14.75 -30.49 18.60
N ASP A 20 14.03 -30.30 17.50
CA ASP A 20 14.51 -30.64 16.16
C ASP A 20 15.58 -29.62 15.75
N TYR A 21 16.82 -29.89 16.16
CA TYR A 21 17.96 -29.03 15.85
C TYR A 21 18.20 -28.92 14.35
N ASP A 22 17.88 -29.93 13.53
CA ASP A 22 18.11 -29.89 12.09
C ASP A 22 17.16 -28.90 11.41
N SER A 23 15.86 -28.93 11.75
CA SER A 23 14.90 -27.92 11.30
C SER A 23 15.29 -26.54 11.81
N LEU A 24 15.66 -26.44 13.09
CA LEU A 24 16.03 -25.16 13.69
C LEU A 24 17.27 -24.57 13.03
N TYR A 25 18.29 -25.39 12.74
CA TYR A 25 19.49 -24.97 12.03
C TYR A 25 19.19 -24.61 10.57
N HIS A 26 18.32 -25.36 9.89
CA HIS A 26 17.90 -25.04 8.53
C HIS A 26 17.23 -23.67 8.48
N ASP A 27 16.26 -23.39 9.35
CA ASP A 27 15.55 -22.12 9.41
C ASP A 27 16.47 -20.95 9.78
N TRP A 28 17.47 -21.18 10.64
CA TRP A 28 18.39 -20.14 11.10
C TRP A 28 19.47 -19.79 10.07
N TYR A 29 20.01 -20.80 9.36
CA TYR A 29 21.10 -20.61 8.41
C TYR A 29 20.63 -20.45 6.96
N HIS A 30 19.40 -20.88 6.66
CA HIS A 30 18.72 -20.68 5.39
C HIS A 30 17.34 -20.06 5.64
N PRO A 31 17.29 -18.79 6.08
CA PRO A 31 16.02 -18.05 6.09
C PRO A 31 15.34 -18.14 4.72
N LYS A 32 14.04 -17.91 4.59
CA LYS A 32 13.34 -17.89 3.29
C LYS A 32 13.33 -16.50 2.67
N LEU A 33 13.13 -16.40 1.35
CA LEU A 33 12.98 -15.09 0.72
C LEU A 33 11.68 -14.46 1.22
N GLU A 34 11.71 -13.18 1.58
CA GLU A 34 10.54 -12.50 2.15
C GLU A 34 10.00 -11.42 1.23
N MET A 35 10.87 -10.78 0.44
CA MET A 35 10.51 -9.66 -0.42
C MET A 35 11.07 -9.80 -1.84
N LEU A 36 10.25 -9.46 -2.83
CA LEU A 36 10.69 -9.25 -4.21
C LEU A 36 10.65 -7.76 -4.54
N ILE A 37 11.70 -7.24 -5.19
CA ILE A 37 11.66 -5.97 -5.91
C ILE A 37 11.61 -6.29 -7.40
N ILE A 38 10.51 -5.93 -8.06
CA ILE A 38 10.28 -6.16 -9.48
C ILE A 38 10.49 -4.85 -10.22
N THR A 39 11.38 -4.84 -11.21
CA THR A 39 11.81 -3.63 -11.92
C THR A 39 11.86 -3.88 -13.42
N PRO A 40 11.78 -2.85 -14.28
CA PRO A 40 12.05 -3.00 -15.71
C PRO A 40 13.45 -3.60 -15.93
N ASP A 41 13.62 -4.34 -17.03
CA ASP A 41 14.92 -4.90 -17.46
C ASP A 41 15.85 -3.82 -18.02
N ASN A 42 16.22 -2.90 -17.13
CA ASN A 42 17.00 -1.72 -17.40
C ASN A 42 18.00 -1.52 -16.27
N GLN A 43 19.30 -1.46 -16.62
CA GLN A 43 20.38 -1.37 -15.63
C GLN A 43 20.27 -0.14 -14.71
N SER A 44 19.78 1.00 -15.22
CA SER A 44 19.62 2.22 -14.42
C SER A 44 18.57 2.04 -13.32
N PHE A 45 17.45 1.37 -13.62
CA PHE A 45 16.44 1.04 -12.62
C PHE A 45 16.95 0.01 -11.60
N ILE A 46 17.65 -1.03 -12.06
CA ILE A 46 18.27 -2.04 -11.18
C ILE A 46 19.26 -1.37 -10.21
N ASN A 47 20.08 -0.45 -10.70
CA ASN A 47 21.01 0.32 -9.89
C ASN A 47 20.27 1.18 -8.85
N ALA A 48 19.19 1.88 -9.26
CA ALA A 48 18.40 2.74 -8.38
C ALA A 48 17.77 1.96 -7.21
N VAL A 49 17.32 0.73 -7.41
CA VAL A 49 16.71 -0.09 -6.33
C VAL A 49 17.71 -0.89 -5.49
N THR A 50 18.95 -1.05 -5.96
CA THR A 50 19.97 -1.85 -5.28
C THR A 50 20.23 -1.40 -3.83
N PRO A 51 20.36 -0.09 -3.52
CA PRO A 51 20.51 0.38 -2.14
C PRO A 51 19.35 -0.05 -1.22
N LEU A 52 18.12 -0.09 -1.73
CA LEU A 52 16.96 -0.53 -0.93
C LEU A 52 17.04 -2.02 -0.62
N LYS A 53 17.33 -2.85 -1.62
CA LYS A 53 17.54 -4.30 -1.44
C LYS A 53 18.65 -4.58 -0.42
N GLU A 54 19.76 -3.86 -0.48
CA GLU A 54 20.84 -3.97 0.50
C GLU A 54 20.41 -3.57 1.91
N TRP A 55 19.68 -2.46 2.03
CA TRP A 55 19.15 -1.99 3.31
C TRP A 55 18.16 -3.00 3.92
N LYS A 56 17.21 -3.51 3.14
CA LYS A 56 16.23 -4.53 3.58
C LYS A 56 16.93 -5.81 4.06
N ASN A 57 17.89 -6.31 3.29
CA ASN A 57 18.71 -7.45 3.71
C ASN A 57 19.47 -7.18 5.01
N LYS A 58 20.02 -5.98 5.18
CA LYS A 58 20.76 -5.61 6.40
C LYS A 58 19.89 -5.61 7.65
N LYS A 59 18.60 -5.30 7.53
CA LYS A 59 17.64 -5.32 8.66
C LYS A 59 16.85 -6.63 8.77
N GLY A 60 17.27 -7.68 8.05
CA GLY A 60 16.72 -9.02 8.18
C GLY A 60 15.57 -9.37 7.23
N VAL A 61 15.14 -8.45 6.36
CA VAL A 61 14.11 -8.74 5.34
C VAL A 61 14.83 -9.23 4.09
N ARG A 62 14.76 -10.54 3.81
CA ARG A 62 15.47 -11.11 2.66
C ARG A 62 14.82 -10.71 1.34
N THR A 63 15.55 -9.91 0.57
CA THR A 63 15.11 -9.26 -0.66
C THR A 63 16.01 -9.60 -1.84
N ILE A 64 15.39 -9.86 -2.99
CA ILE A 64 16.05 -9.95 -4.29
C ILE A 64 15.42 -8.99 -5.29
N ILE A 65 16.16 -8.69 -6.36
CA ILE A 65 15.70 -7.88 -7.49
C ILE A 65 15.42 -8.82 -8.66
N LEU A 66 14.27 -8.68 -9.28
CA LEU A 66 13.86 -9.42 -10.46
C LEU A 66 13.50 -8.42 -11.57
N SER A 67 14.20 -8.52 -12.70
CA SER A 67 13.96 -7.67 -13.87
C SER A 67 13.55 -8.47 -15.12
N ASN A 68 13.90 -9.76 -15.15
CA ASN A 68 13.61 -10.64 -16.26
C ASN A 68 12.51 -11.64 -15.90
N PHE A 69 11.32 -11.40 -16.43
CA PHE A 69 10.13 -12.27 -16.33
C PHE A 69 9.86 -13.03 -17.64
N SER A 70 10.76 -12.99 -18.63
CA SER A 70 10.60 -13.69 -19.91
C SER A 70 10.58 -15.21 -19.80
N LEU A 71 11.11 -15.76 -18.70
CA LEU A 71 11.12 -17.19 -18.40
C LEU A 71 9.75 -17.75 -17.98
N TYR A 72 8.79 -16.88 -17.70
CA TYR A 72 7.43 -17.28 -17.32
C TYR A 72 6.53 -17.23 -18.56
N GLU A 73 5.76 -18.29 -18.76
CA GLU A 73 4.73 -18.36 -19.79
C GLU A 73 3.50 -17.57 -19.37
N GLY A 74 2.92 -16.79 -20.28
CA GLY A 74 1.74 -15.95 -20.00
C GLY A 74 1.32 -15.18 -21.23
N ARG A 75 0.05 -14.80 -21.28
CA ARG A 75 -0.57 -14.07 -22.41
C ARG A 75 0.12 -12.74 -22.67
N ASP A 76 0.46 -12.05 -21.59
CA ASP A 76 1.03 -10.70 -21.57
C ASP A 76 2.05 -10.55 -20.44
N LYS A 77 2.69 -9.38 -20.38
CA LYS A 77 3.73 -9.09 -19.39
C LYS A 77 3.21 -9.13 -17.95
N ALA A 78 2.00 -8.63 -17.70
CA ALA A 78 1.39 -8.62 -16.38
C ALA A 78 1.15 -10.05 -15.85
N GLU A 79 0.63 -10.96 -16.68
CA GLU A 79 0.42 -12.36 -16.27
C GLU A 79 1.76 -13.08 -16.00
N LYS A 80 2.79 -12.80 -16.80
CA LYS A 80 4.14 -13.35 -16.56
C LYS A 80 4.69 -12.89 -15.21
N ILE A 81 4.54 -11.61 -14.88
CA ILE A 81 4.91 -11.06 -13.57
C ILE A 81 4.12 -11.72 -12.44
N ARG A 82 2.79 -11.84 -12.57
CA ARG A 82 1.93 -12.50 -11.57
C ARG A 82 2.32 -13.96 -11.36
N LYS A 83 2.61 -14.71 -12.42
CA LYS A 83 3.08 -16.10 -12.35
C LYS A 83 4.45 -16.23 -11.70
N MET A 84 5.35 -15.29 -11.96
CA MET A 84 6.63 -15.20 -11.25
C MET A 84 6.43 -14.97 -9.75
N ILE A 85 5.57 -14.02 -9.36
CA ILE A 85 5.25 -13.79 -7.94
C ILE A 85 4.68 -15.07 -7.33
N LYS A 86 3.74 -15.73 -8.02
CA LYS A 86 3.12 -16.99 -7.60
C LYS A 86 4.13 -18.11 -7.38
N SER A 87 5.13 -18.27 -8.25
CA SER A 87 6.17 -19.30 -8.04
C SER A 87 7.00 -19.02 -6.79
N TYR A 88 7.41 -17.77 -6.55
CA TYR A 88 8.15 -17.40 -5.34
C TYR A 88 7.28 -17.52 -4.07
N TYR A 89 5.99 -17.20 -4.15
CA TYR A 89 5.07 -17.44 -3.04
C TYR A 89 4.98 -18.93 -2.70
N GLN A 90 4.86 -19.80 -3.71
CA GLN A 90 4.75 -21.24 -3.49
C GLN A 90 6.04 -21.89 -2.98
N THR A 91 7.22 -21.42 -3.41
CA THR A 91 8.51 -22.04 -3.04
C THR A 91 9.13 -21.41 -1.80
N GLU A 92 9.02 -20.09 -1.65
CA GLU A 92 9.69 -19.31 -0.60
C GLU A 92 8.72 -18.72 0.43
N ASN A 93 7.41 -18.72 0.15
CA ASN A 93 6.40 -18.06 1.00
C ASN A 93 6.72 -16.57 1.24
N ILE A 94 7.10 -15.86 0.16
CA ILE A 94 7.33 -14.42 0.20
C ILE A 94 6.09 -13.69 0.75
N GLN A 95 6.32 -12.53 1.38
CA GLN A 95 5.27 -11.72 1.99
C GLN A 95 5.08 -10.39 1.25
N TRP A 96 6.15 -9.85 0.66
CA TRP A 96 6.19 -8.49 0.12
C TRP A 96 6.61 -8.47 -1.36
N VAL A 97 5.92 -7.65 -2.15
CA VAL A 97 6.30 -7.33 -3.53
C VAL A 97 6.33 -5.82 -3.70
N LEU A 98 7.44 -5.30 -4.20
CA LEU A 98 7.59 -3.91 -4.59
C LEU A 98 7.75 -3.79 -6.10
N LEU A 99 6.78 -3.17 -6.76
CA LEU A 99 6.84 -2.82 -8.17
C LEU A 99 7.58 -1.48 -8.31
N ALA A 100 8.78 -1.50 -8.86
CA ALA A 100 9.65 -0.34 -9.00
C ALA A 100 9.66 0.15 -10.45
N GLY A 101 8.66 0.96 -10.80
CA GLY A 101 8.44 1.49 -12.13
C GLY A 101 7.00 1.95 -12.32
N ASP A 102 6.80 2.89 -13.25
CA ASP A 102 5.48 3.39 -13.61
C ASP A 102 4.59 2.29 -14.23
N ALA A 103 3.28 2.52 -14.18
CA ALA A 103 2.22 1.63 -14.64
C ALA A 103 2.07 1.65 -16.17
N THR A 104 3.15 1.37 -16.90
CA THR A 104 3.18 1.36 -18.37
C THR A 104 3.61 0.00 -18.92
N GLU A 105 3.24 -0.28 -20.15
CA GLU A 105 3.62 -1.53 -20.84
C GLU A 105 5.14 -1.66 -21.01
N ASP A 106 5.88 -0.56 -21.15
CA ASP A 106 7.34 -0.59 -21.30
C ASP A 106 8.08 -0.76 -19.97
N LEU A 107 7.47 -0.36 -18.85
CA LEU A 107 8.00 -0.52 -17.51
C LEU A 107 7.34 -1.71 -16.81
N ILE A 108 6.56 -1.47 -15.75
CA ILE A 108 5.84 -2.50 -15.01
C ILE A 108 4.34 -2.32 -15.26
N PRO A 109 3.70 -3.17 -16.07
CA PRO A 109 2.32 -2.98 -16.48
C PRO A 109 1.37 -3.08 -15.30
N ILE A 110 0.16 -2.57 -15.49
CA ILE A 110 -0.94 -2.66 -14.53
C ILE A 110 -2.07 -3.47 -15.16
N ARG A 111 -2.83 -4.22 -14.35
CA ARG A 111 -4.02 -4.90 -14.84
C ARG A 111 -5.21 -3.95 -14.71
N TYR A 112 -6.09 -3.95 -15.71
CA TYR A 112 -7.36 -3.26 -15.64
C TYR A 112 -8.46 -4.25 -15.30
N VAL A 113 -9.28 -3.95 -14.29
CA VAL A 113 -10.48 -4.72 -13.97
C VAL A 113 -11.70 -4.16 -14.66
N TYR A 114 -12.63 -5.02 -15.07
CA TYR A 114 -13.91 -4.60 -15.62
C TYR A 114 -14.88 -4.24 -14.50
N ASN A 115 -15.11 -2.93 -14.36
CA ASN A 115 -16.01 -2.33 -13.39
C ASN A 115 -16.73 -1.11 -14.02
N PRO A 116 -17.98 -1.28 -14.51
CA PRO A 116 -18.78 -0.23 -15.14
C PRO A 116 -19.58 0.61 -14.11
N ASP A 117 -19.03 0.83 -12.92
CA ASP A 117 -19.68 1.54 -11.80
C ASP A 117 -20.24 2.91 -12.18
N THR A 118 -19.49 3.71 -12.94
CA THR A 118 -19.92 5.03 -13.39
C THR A 118 -21.17 4.95 -14.25
N ILE A 119 -21.31 3.91 -15.09
CA ILE A 119 -22.50 3.70 -15.92
C ILE A 119 -23.69 3.31 -15.05
N GLU A 120 -23.48 2.43 -14.07
CA GLU A 120 -24.55 1.96 -13.18
C GLU A 120 -25.12 3.09 -12.31
N HIS A 121 -24.27 4.04 -11.94
CA HIS A 121 -24.61 5.15 -11.06
C HIS A 121 -24.80 6.49 -11.79
N SER A 122 -24.91 6.47 -13.12
CA SER A 122 -25.06 7.69 -13.95
C SER A 122 -23.97 8.76 -13.70
N GLY A 123 -22.78 8.30 -13.36
CA GLY A 123 -21.56 9.10 -13.21
C GLY A 123 -20.73 9.15 -14.49
N SER A 124 -19.51 9.67 -14.36
CA SER A 124 -18.51 9.69 -15.41
C SER A 124 -17.12 9.66 -14.80
N GLU A 125 -16.19 9.01 -15.48
CA GLU A 125 -14.78 9.07 -15.15
C GLU A 125 -14.16 10.44 -15.43
N TYR A 126 -12.93 10.62 -14.95
CA TYR A 126 -12.12 11.76 -15.35
C TYR A 126 -11.95 11.80 -16.88
N ASN A 127 -11.97 13.00 -17.46
CA ASN A 127 -11.97 13.16 -18.92
C ASN A 127 -10.82 12.37 -19.59
N GLY A 128 -11.21 11.44 -20.46
CA GLY A 128 -10.30 10.58 -21.22
C GLY A 128 -10.01 9.23 -20.58
N TYR A 129 -10.59 8.93 -19.41
CA TYR A 129 -10.45 7.63 -18.75
C TYR A 129 -11.59 6.69 -19.19
N ASP A 130 -11.38 5.39 -19.00
CA ASP A 130 -12.29 4.35 -19.44
C ASP A 130 -13.40 4.10 -18.41
N GLU A 131 -14.66 4.24 -18.84
CA GLU A 131 -15.84 4.08 -17.98
C GLU A 131 -16.05 2.63 -17.51
N TYR A 132 -15.44 1.65 -18.18
CA TYR A 132 -15.57 0.22 -17.88
C TYR A 132 -14.34 -0.37 -17.19
N LEU A 133 -13.18 0.26 -17.30
CA LEU A 133 -11.90 -0.35 -16.91
C LEU A 133 -11.17 0.45 -15.83
N LYS A 134 -10.84 -0.20 -14.71
CA LYS A 134 -10.14 0.44 -13.58
C LYS A 134 -8.76 -0.19 -13.35
N PRO A 135 -7.67 0.60 -13.28
CA PRO A 135 -6.32 0.05 -13.06
C PRO A 135 -6.18 -0.47 -11.62
N THR A 136 -5.50 -1.61 -11.45
CA THR A 136 -5.19 -2.16 -10.13
C THR A 136 -3.89 -2.96 -10.09
N ASP A 137 -3.12 -2.78 -9.02
CA ASP A 137 -2.01 -3.66 -8.66
C ASP A 137 -2.47 -4.86 -7.80
N PHE A 138 -3.74 -4.91 -7.39
CA PHE A 138 -4.30 -6.04 -6.63
C PHE A 138 -4.20 -7.36 -7.41
N TYR A 139 -4.12 -7.30 -8.75
CA TYR A 139 -3.82 -8.44 -9.61
C TYR A 139 -2.51 -9.16 -9.26
N TYR A 140 -1.52 -8.42 -8.75
CA TYR A 140 -0.24 -8.98 -8.32
C TYR A 140 -0.28 -9.49 -6.87
N ALA A 141 -1.33 -9.14 -6.11
CA ALA A 141 -1.51 -9.52 -4.71
C ALA A 141 -2.36 -10.78 -4.57
N ASP A 142 -3.45 -10.88 -5.33
CA ASP A 142 -4.25 -12.09 -5.50
C ASP A 142 -3.56 -13.00 -6.52
N LEU A 143 -3.14 -14.18 -6.09
CA LEU A 143 -2.42 -15.19 -6.86
C LEU A 143 -3.33 -16.39 -7.20
N THR A 144 -4.63 -16.28 -6.97
CA THR A 144 -5.65 -17.31 -7.20
C THR A 144 -6.47 -17.04 -8.47
N GLY A 145 -7.06 -18.10 -9.06
CA GLY A 145 -7.87 -17.96 -10.28
C GLY A 145 -7.10 -17.44 -11.50
N SER A 146 -7.78 -17.37 -12.65
CA SER A 146 -7.26 -16.75 -13.87
C SER A 146 -7.44 -15.23 -13.89
N TRP A 147 -8.42 -14.72 -13.11
CA TRP A 147 -9.01 -13.38 -13.25
C TRP A 147 -9.71 -13.15 -14.61
N ASP A 148 -10.02 -14.22 -15.34
CA ASP A 148 -10.66 -14.23 -16.66
C ASP A 148 -11.23 -15.64 -16.83
N GLU A 149 -12.19 -15.96 -15.96
CA GLU A 149 -12.65 -17.34 -15.74
C GLU A 149 -13.49 -17.82 -16.92
N ASP A 150 -14.19 -16.92 -17.62
CA ASP A 150 -14.92 -17.26 -18.84
C ASP A 150 -14.18 -17.00 -20.15
N GLY A 151 -12.97 -16.42 -20.07
CA GLY A 151 -12.04 -16.30 -21.18
C GLY A 151 -12.45 -15.24 -22.22
N ASP A 152 -13.30 -14.28 -21.84
CA ASP A 152 -13.77 -13.22 -22.72
C ASP A 152 -12.79 -12.03 -22.83
N GLY A 153 -11.73 -12.03 -22.02
CA GLY A 153 -10.69 -11.00 -22.04
C GLY A 153 -11.02 -9.76 -21.21
N LYS A 154 -12.09 -9.78 -20.42
CA LYS A 154 -12.30 -8.83 -19.33
C LYS A 154 -11.78 -9.46 -18.05
N TRP A 155 -11.16 -8.64 -17.22
CA TRP A 155 -10.49 -9.15 -16.04
C TRP A 155 -11.17 -8.76 -14.75
N GLY A 156 -11.19 -9.70 -13.80
CA GLY A 156 -11.63 -9.43 -12.45
C GLY A 156 -13.11 -9.04 -12.39
N GLU A 157 -13.93 -9.61 -13.26
CA GLU A 157 -15.36 -9.35 -13.31
C GLU A 157 -16.05 -9.80 -12.02
N SER A 158 -17.03 -9.02 -11.57
CA SER A 158 -17.98 -9.50 -10.57
C SER A 158 -18.88 -10.59 -11.17
N SER A 159 -19.51 -11.38 -10.32
CA SER A 159 -20.49 -12.41 -10.71
C SER A 159 -21.64 -11.91 -11.60
N ARG A 160 -21.85 -10.60 -11.70
CA ARG A 160 -22.87 -9.97 -12.54
C ARG A 160 -22.43 -9.80 -14.00
N TYR A 161 -21.13 -9.77 -14.27
CA TYR A 161 -20.61 -9.39 -15.59
C TYR A 161 -19.98 -10.53 -16.38
N ASN A 162 -19.63 -11.65 -15.74
CA ASN A 162 -19.17 -12.85 -16.43
C ASN A 162 -20.30 -13.89 -16.63
N SER A 163 -20.09 -14.77 -17.60
CA SER A 163 -21.04 -15.84 -17.97
C SER A 163 -21.08 -17.02 -16.99
N HIS A 164 -20.12 -17.12 -16.08
CA HIS A 164 -20.06 -18.17 -15.06
C HIS A 164 -20.80 -17.80 -13.77
N GLY A 165 -21.19 -16.54 -13.58
CA GLY A 165 -21.97 -16.10 -12.42
C GLY A 165 -21.21 -16.16 -11.09
N VAL A 166 -19.89 -16.03 -11.11
CA VAL A 166 -19.01 -16.07 -9.93
C VAL A 166 -18.05 -14.89 -9.92
N ASP A 167 -17.62 -14.40 -8.76
CA ASP A 167 -16.58 -13.37 -8.73
C ASP A 167 -15.24 -13.96 -9.18
N GLU A 168 -14.56 -13.27 -10.09
CA GLU A 168 -13.25 -13.70 -10.60
C GLU A 168 -12.08 -13.29 -9.70
N ILE A 169 -12.34 -12.38 -8.77
CA ILE A 169 -11.38 -11.88 -7.77
C ILE A 169 -11.68 -12.58 -6.44
N SER A 170 -10.66 -13.15 -5.79
CA SER A 170 -10.85 -13.83 -4.50
C SER A 170 -10.93 -12.86 -3.31
N TRP A 171 -10.53 -11.61 -3.49
CA TRP A 171 -10.50 -10.54 -2.49
C TRP A 171 -9.62 -10.82 -1.25
N SER A 172 -8.77 -11.84 -1.33
CA SER A 172 -7.76 -12.16 -0.32
C SER A 172 -6.38 -12.08 -0.96
N PRO A 173 -5.52 -11.13 -0.58
CA PRO A 173 -4.17 -11.08 -1.10
C PRO A 173 -3.30 -12.18 -0.47
N GLU A 174 -2.56 -12.93 -1.29
CA GLU A 174 -1.51 -13.85 -0.83
C GLU A 174 -0.22 -13.11 -0.45
N VAL A 175 0.02 -11.94 -1.05
CA VAL A 175 1.19 -11.09 -0.78
C VAL A 175 0.82 -9.61 -0.71
N TYR A 176 1.57 -8.84 0.06
CA TYR A 176 1.43 -7.39 0.12
C TYR A 176 2.18 -6.73 -1.03
N VAL A 177 1.45 -5.99 -1.87
CA VAL A 177 2.00 -5.29 -3.04
C VAL A 177 2.04 -3.79 -2.80
N GLY A 178 3.17 -3.16 -3.11
CA GLY A 178 3.30 -1.71 -3.23
C GLY A 178 4.00 -1.32 -4.53
N ARG A 179 3.82 -0.08 -4.99
CA ARG A 179 4.47 0.45 -6.19
C ARG A 179 5.21 1.76 -5.88
N LEU A 180 6.41 1.90 -6.46
CA LEU A 180 7.10 3.18 -6.62
C LEU A 180 6.94 3.58 -8.10
N PRO A 181 5.95 4.42 -8.44
CA PRO A 181 5.61 4.73 -9.83
C PRO A 181 6.57 5.79 -10.38
N ALA A 182 7.73 5.34 -10.84
CA ALA A 182 8.76 6.20 -11.43
C ALA A 182 8.81 5.99 -12.94
N SER A 183 8.74 7.08 -13.71
CA SER A 183 8.87 7.01 -15.18
C SER A 183 10.33 6.88 -15.62
N ASN A 184 11.29 7.17 -14.72
CA ASN A 184 12.73 7.02 -14.96
C ASN A 184 13.51 6.68 -13.66
N ALA A 185 14.80 6.36 -13.82
CA ALA A 185 15.65 5.95 -12.70
C ALA A 185 15.92 7.06 -11.67
N ASP A 186 15.93 8.33 -12.07
CA ASP A 186 16.18 9.47 -11.17
C ASP A 186 15.00 9.68 -10.22
N GLU A 187 13.76 9.63 -10.74
CA GLU A 187 12.54 9.65 -9.93
C GLU A 187 12.47 8.47 -8.96
N LEU A 188 12.89 7.29 -9.42
CA LEU A 188 12.94 6.09 -8.59
C LEU A 188 13.95 6.27 -7.45
N GLU A 189 15.15 6.76 -7.76
CA GLU A 189 16.19 7.03 -6.78
C GLU A 189 15.72 8.02 -5.71
N ILE A 190 14.96 9.06 -6.08
CA ILE A 190 14.35 10.00 -5.13
C ILE A 190 13.43 9.28 -4.13
N MET A 191 12.55 8.39 -4.60
CA MET A 191 11.65 7.63 -3.72
C MET A 191 12.41 6.61 -2.85
N ILE A 192 13.41 5.94 -3.41
CA ILE A 192 14.27 4.99 -2.69
C ILE A 192 15.05 5.69 -1.57
N ASN A 193 15.67 6.82 -1.88
CA ASN A 193 16.45 7.60 -0.91
C ASN A 193 15.56 8.13 0.22
N LYS A 194 14.35 8.62 -0.09
CA LYS A 194 13.36 9.00 0.95
C LYS A 194 13.02 7.83 1.86
N THR A 195 12.77 6.65 1.29
CA THR A 195 12.43 5.43 2.04
C THR A 195 13.57 4.98 2.94
N ILE A 196 14.80 4.88 2.41
CA ILE A 196 15.97 4.46 3.19
C ILE A 196 16.27 5.49 4.29
N ASN A 197 16.21 6.79 3.99
CA ASN A 197 16.45 7.83 4.98
C ASN A 197 15.43 7.75 6.13
N TYR A 198 14.14 7.57 5.81
CA TYR A 198 13.11 7.41 6.82
C TYR A 198 13.35 6.18 7.73
N GLU A 199 13.75 5.05 7.16
CA GLU A 199 13.97 3.82 7.94
C GLU A 199 15.30 3.77 8.70
N LYS A 200 16.35 4.39 8.15
CA LYS A 200 17.73 4.23 8.63
C LYS A 200 18.20 5.38 9.50
N ASN A 201 17.88 6.61 9.11
CA ASN A 201 18.34 7.82 9.80
C ASN A 201 17.35 8.97 9.56
N PRO A 202 16.13 8.88 10.11
CA PRO A 202 15.14 9.91 9.88
C PRO A 202 15.55 11.21 10.58
N ASN A 203 15.19 12.36 10.01
CA ASN A 203 15.37 13.65 10.66
C ASN A 203 14.44 13.74 11.87
N VAL A 204 14.93 13.41 13.07
CA VAL A 204 14.11 13.42 14.29
C VAL A 204 13.59 14.83 14.59
N GLY A 205 12.29 14.93 14.85
CA GLY A 205 11.64 16.18 15.21
C GLY A 205 10.14 16.01 15.47
N ASP A 206 9.50 17.09 15.91
CA ASP A 206 8.09 17.08 16.33
C ASP A 206 7.12 16.55 15.26
N TRP A 207 7.46 16.70 13.97
CA TRP A 207 6.66 16.20 12.86
C TRP A 207 6.33 14.70 13.01
N MET A 208 7.21 13.92 13.63
CA MET A 208 7.03 12.48 13.87
C MET A 208 5.83 12.16 14.78
N ASN A 209 5.40 13.14 15.58
CA ASN A 209 4.31 13.02 16.54
C ASN A 209 3.06 13.81 16.11
N ARG A 210 3.02 14.32 14.86
CA ARG A 210 1.91 15.14 14.36
C ARG A 210 1.13 14.44 13.27
N MET A 211 -0.20 14.47 13.38
CA MET A 211 -1.13 14.03 12.33
C MET A 211 -1.93 15.22 11.77
N LEU A 212 -2.02 15.35 10.45
CA LEU A 212 -2.87 16.33 9.78
C LEU A 212 -4.11 15.63 9.26
N LEU A 213 -5.29 15.99 9.74
CA LEU A 213 -6.55 15.43 9.29
C LEU A 213 -7.40 16.53 8.66
N ALA A 214 -7.77 16.35 7.40
CA ALA A 214 -8.57 17.30 6.63
C ALA A 214 -9.86 16.63 6.15
N GLY A 215 -11.00 17.15 6.58
CA GLY A 215 -12.33 16.69 6.14
C GLY A 215 -13.03 17.77 5.33
N GLY A 216 -13.41 17.44 4.11
CA GLY A 216 -14.23 18.28 3.23
C GLY A 216 -15.73 17.95 3.29
N ILE A 217 -16.44 18.39 2.26
CA ILE A 217 -17.84 18.07 1.99
C ILE A 217 -17.90 17.20 0.73
N SER A 218 -18.49 16.00 0.85
CA SER A 218 -18.73 15.12 -0.30
C SER A 218 -20.05 15.44 -0.99
N SER A 219 -21.06 15.89 -0.25
CA SER A 219 -22.33 16.32 -0.84
C SER A 219 -23.02 17.38 0.01
N TYR A 220 -23.65 18.35 -0.64
CA TYR A 220 -24.54 19.30 0.03
C TYR A 220 -25.96 18.74 0.23
N SER A 221 -26.38 17.77 -0.60
CA SER A 221 -27.73 17.21 -0.57
C SER A 221 -27.76 15.79 -1.16
N PRO A 222 -27.98 14.74 -0.35
CA PRO A 222 -28.01 14.79 1.11
C PRO A 222 -26.68 15.28 1.67
N ALA A 223 -26.71 15.94 2.84
CA ALA A 223 -25.48 16.45 3.43
C ALA A 223 -24.54 15.30 3.82
N GLU A 224 -23.31 15.34 3.30
CA GLU A 224 -22.27 14.35 3.54
C GLU A 224 -20.96 15.07 3.87
N ASP A 225 -20.64 15.12 5.17
CA ASP A 225 -19.49 15.82 5.72
C ASP A 225 -18.39 14.82 6.09
N GLU A 226 -17.29 14.80 5.33
CA GLU A 226 -16.12 13.95 5.59
C GLU A 226 -15.37 14.33 6.88
N THR A 227 -15.68 15.51 7.39
CA THR A 227 -15.30 15.93 8.73
C THR A 227 -15.81 14.96 9.81
N ARG A 228 -16.90 14.21 9.58
CA ARG A 228 -17.36 13.15 10.49
C ARG A 228 -16.35 12.01 10.57
N LEU A 229 -15.81 11.56 9.43
CA LEU A 229 -14.81 10.50 9.36
C LEU A 229 -13.51 10.92 10.06
N THR A 230 -13.01 12.12 9.75
CA THR A 230 -11.79 12.62 10.41
C THR A 230 -11.97 12.79 11.91
N THR A 231 -13.13 13.27 12.37
CA THR A 231 -13.44 13.34 13.82
C THR A 231 -13.49 11.96 14.45
N TYR A 232 -14.10 10.98 13.77
CA TYR A 232 -14.15 9.61 14.25
C TYR A 232 -12.75 9.01 14.39
N VAL A 233 -11.85 9.26 13.43
CA VAL A 233 -10.45 8.83 13.51
C VAL A 233 -9.74 9.48 14.70
N ILE A 234 -9.90 10.78 14.89
CA ILE A 234 -9.34 11.53 16.03
C ILE A 234 -9.78 10.91 17.36
N GLN A 235 -11.07 10.63 17.52
CA GLN A 235 -11.63 10.19 18.80
C GLN A 235 -11.36 8.73 19.14
N ASN A 236 -11.17 7.87 18.14
CA ASN A 236 -11.13 6.42 18.36
C ASN A 236 -9.76 5.78 18.08
N TYR A 237 -8.91 6.42 17.26
CA TYR A 237 -7.65 5.81 16.82
C TYR A 237 -6.41 6.66 17.08
N ILE A 238 -6.54 7.98 17.26
CA ILE A 238 -5.40 8.82 17.61
C ILE A 238 -5.08 8.63 19.10
N GLN A 239 -3.86 8.20 19.38
CA GLN A 239 -3.36 8.03 20.75
C GLN A 239 -3.19 9.39 21.42
N SER A 240 -3.36 9.43 22.75
CA SER A 240 -3.25 10.67 23.54
C SER A 240 -1.91 11.40 23.42
N GLU A 241 -0.86 10.66 23.05
CA GLU A 241 0.50 11.12 22.86
C GLU A 241 0.71 11.80 21.52
N MET A 242 -0.17 11.59 20.54
CA MET A 242 -0.08 12.17 19.21
C MET A 242 -0.76 13.53 19.16
N ASN A 243 -0.02 14.54 18.70
CA ASN A 243 -0.61 15.82 18.36
C ASN A 243 -1.36 15.71 17.03
N TYR A 244 -2.48 16.42 16.90
CA TYR A 244 -3.22 16.50 15.65
C TYR A 244 -3.62 17.92 15.30
N THR A 245 -3.73 18.17 14.00
CA THR A 245 -4.37 19.35 13.42
C THR A 245 -5.59 18.89 12.66
N HIS A 246 -6.74 19.50 12.94
CA HIS A 246 -8.01 19.17 12.29
C HIS A 246 -8.48 20.32 11.40
N LEU A 247 -8.34 20.16 10.09
CA LEU A 247 -8.85 21.10 9.09
C LEU A 247 -10.24 20.64 8.63
N THR A 248 -11.23 21.51 8.75
CA THR A 248 -12.63 21.13 8.52
C THR A 248 -13.32 22.07 7.57
N GLU A 249 -14.03 21.51 6.61
CA GLU A 249 -15.13 22.14 5.91
C GLU A 249 -16.34 21.22 6.04
N HIS A 250 -17.48 21.79 6.42
CA HIS A 250 -18.68 21.02 6.75
C HIS A 250 -19.95 21.84 6.51
N THR A 251 -21.04 21.16 6.23
CA THR A 251 -22.39 21.73 6.21
C THR A 251 -22.90 22.02 7.62
N SER A 252 -24.10 22.59 7.74
CA SER A 252 -24.78 22.73 9.03
C SER A 252 -25.30 21.40 9.60
N SER A 253 -25.21 20.28 8.86
CA SER A 253 -25.66 18.96 9.32
C SER A 253 -24.79 18.40 10.46
N TYR A 254 -23.54 18.87 10.54
CA TYR A 254 -22.55 18.44 11.49
C TYR A 254 -21.72 19.63 11.95
N THR A 255 -21.36 19.68 13.23
CA THR A 255 -20.37 20.65 13.72
C THR A 255 -19.29 19.86 14.45
N PRO A 256 -18.08 19.75 13.87
CA PRO A 256 -16.94 19.11 14.54
C PRO A 256 -16.59 19.79 15.88
N PRO A 257 -16.13 19.01 16.88
CA PRO A 257 -15.64 19.55 18.14
C PRO A 257 -14.36 20.38 17.93
N ASP A 258 -14.07 21.27 18.88
CA ASP A 258 -12.77 21.95 18.95
C ASP A 258 -11.69 21.03 19.57
N PRO A 259 -10.40 21.25 19.29
CA PRO A 259 -9.86 22.27 18.38
C PRO A 259 -10.02 21.90 16.89
N LYS A 260 -10.38 22.90 16.07
CA LYS A 260 -10.48 22.79 14.60
C LYS A 260 -10.12 24.11 13.93
N GLU A 261 -9.69 24.02 12.68
CA GLU A 261 -9.44 25.16 11.79
C GLU A 261 -10.21 24.98 10.48
N VAL A 262 -10.45 26.07 9.76
CA VAL A 262 -11.15 26.00 8.47
C VAL A 262 -10.25 25.33 7.41
N LEU A 263 -10.79 24.36 6.67
CA LEU A 263 -10.12 23.80 5.51
C LEU A 263 -10.14 24.79 4.35
N THR A 264 -8.96 25.27 3.97
CA THR A 264 -8.71 26.06 2.75
C THR A 264 -7.43 25.56 2.10
N GLN A 265 -7.20 25.84 0.81
CA GLN A 265 -5.92 25.50 0.16
C GLN A 265 -4.73 26.07 0.93
N ASN A 266 -4.82 27.34 1.35
CA ASN A 266 -3.74 28.00 2.09
C ASN A 266 -3.47 27.34 3.44
N ASN A 267 -4.50 27.01 4.21
CA ASN A 267 -4.32 26.34 5.51
C ASN A 267 -3.76 24.93 5.32
N PHE A 268 -4.27 24.18 4.33
CA PHE A 268 -3.77 22.84 4.05
C PHE A 268 -2.29 22.86 3.66
N ILE A 269 -1.89 23.71 2.70
CA ILE A 269 -0.47 23.86 2.28
C ILE A 269 0.40 24.34 3.44
N SER A 270 -0.08 25.32 4.21
CA SER A 270 0.67 25.87 5.35
C SER A 270 0.96 24.78 6.38
N HIS A 271 -0.04 23.98 6.75
CA HIS A 271 0.15 22.85 7.64
C HIS A 271 1.00 21.77 7.00
N PHE A 272 0.72 21.33 5.78
CA PHE A 272 1.50 20.29 5.11
C PHE A 272 3.01 20.58 5.14
N ASN A 273 3.41 21.84 4.95
CA ASN A 273 4.80 22.30 4.99
C ASN A 273 5.43 22.37 6.41
N LEU A 274 4.65 22.31 7.49
CA LEU A 274 5.18 22.24 8.87
C LEU A 274 5.74 20.86 9.22
N GLY A 275 5.43 19.83 8.41
CA GLY A 275 5.85 18.46 8.65
C GLY A 275 4.91 17.69 9.57
N TYR A 276 4.42 16.57 9.05
CA TYR A 276 3.51 15.63 9.72
C TYR A 276 3.94 14.20 9.40
N SER A 277 3.82 13.29 10.37
CA SER A 277 4.11 11.86 10.17
C SER A 277 3.03 11.16 9.38
N THR A 278 1.82 11.72 9.41
CA THR A 278 0.64 11.17 8.74
C THR A 278 -0.26 12.31 8.31
N VAL A 279 -0.71 12.25 7.06
CA VAL A 279 -1.71 13.17 6.51
C VAL A 279 -2.89 12.33 6.05
N PHE A 280 -4.08 12.70 6.50
CA PHE A 280 -5.34 12.06 6.16
C PHE A 280 -6.26 13.10 5.55
N PHE A 281 -6.65 12.91 4.29
CA PHE A 281 -7.60 13.76 3.59
C PHE A 281 -8.83 12.95 3.23
N ALA A 282 -10.01 13.43 3.59
CA ALA A 282 -11.28 12.85 3.20
C ALA A 282 -12.12 13.91 2.49
N GLY A 283 -12.47 13.64 1.25
CA GLY A 283 -13.15 14.57 0.34
C GLY A 283 -13.08 14.08 -1.09
N HIS A 284 -13.43 14.97 -2.02
CA HIS A 284 -13.33 14.70 -3.46
C HIS A 284 -11.89 14.80 -3.95
N ALA A 285 -11.62 14.19 -5.09
CA ALA A 285 -10.37 14.32 -5.80
C ALA A 285 -10.56 14.09 -7.30
N ASP A 286 -9.59 14.54 -8.06
CA ASP A 286 -9.33 14.03 -9.41
C ASP A 286 -7.85 13.56 -9.48
N PRO A 287 -7.34 13.07 -10.63
CA PRO A 287 -5.98 12.55 -10.71
C PRO A 287 -4.85 13.52 -10.30
N PHE A 288 -5.10 14.83 -10.27
CA PHE A 288 -4.06 15.85 -10.05
C PHE A 288 -4.32 16.78 -8.87
N LYS A 289 -5.48 16.69 -8.20
CA LYS A 289 -5.83 17.55 -7.07
C LYS A 289 -6.80 16.93 -6.07
N LEU A 290 -6.67 17.39 -4.83
CA LEU A 290 -7.62 17.18 -3.74
C LEU A 290 -8.62 18.34 -3.72
N ILE A 291 -9.91 18.03 -3.59
CA ILE A 291 -11.03 18.96 -3.70
C ILE A 291 -11.79 18.95 -2.37
N ARG A 292 -12.01 20.13 -1.78
CA ARG A 292 -12.59 20.25 -0.43
C ARG A 292 -14.12 20.26 -0.41
N ASN A 293 -14.80 20.53 -1.53
CA ASN A 293 -16.26 20.55 -1.60
C ASN A 293 -16.81 20.34 -3.02
N PRO A 294 -18.13 20.10 -3.20
CA PRO A 294 -18.75 19.91 -4.52
C PRO A 294 -18.70 21.13 -5.44
N SER A 295 -18.31 22.30 -4.93
CA SER A 295 -18.09 23.51 -5.74
C SER A 295 -16.73 23.51 -6.46
N ASN A 296 -15.97 22.40 -6.41
CA ASN A 296 -14.63 22.25 -6.97
C ASN A 296 -13.57 23.17 -6.35
N ASP A 297 -13.79 23.60 -5.11
CA ASP A 297 -12.77 24.34 -4.39
C ASP A 297 -11.57 23.44 -4.08
N ILE A 298 -10.36 23.96 -4.29
CA ILE A 298 -9.11 23.18 -4.20
C ILE A 298 -8.63 23.12 -2.74
N ALA A 299 -8.12 21.96 -2.34
CA ALA A 299 -7.34 21.78 -1.10
C ALA A 299 -5.84 21.66 -1.39
N TYR A 300 -5.46 20.93 -2.45
CA TYR A 300 -4.06 20.69 -2.81
C TYR A 300 -3.96 20.24 -4.27
N THR A 301 -2.88 20.59 -4.96
CA THR A 301 -2.59 20.18 -6.36
C THR A 301 -1.18 19.61 -6.48
N ASN A 302 -0.92 18.90 -7.59
CA ASN A 302 0.45 18.46 -7.92
C ASN A 302 1.47 19.61 -8.02
N ASN A 303 1.05 20.84 -8.36
CA ASN A 303 1.93 22.02 -8.38
C ASN A 303 2.29 22.54 -6.99
N ASP A 304 1.56 22.13 -5.95
CA ASP A 304 1.82 22.51 -4.56
C ASP A 304 2.91 21.62 -3.92
N ALA A 305 3.19 20.46 -4.51
CA ALA A 305 4.26 19.56 -4.11
C ALA A 305 5.63 20.09 -4.60
N LYS A 306 6.25 20.98 -3.83
CA LYS A 306 7.56 21.58 -4.10
C LYS A 306 8.59 21.20 -3.04
#